data_AF-A0A9X0YIY2-F1
#
_entry.id   AF-A0A9X0YIY2-F1
#
_cell.length_a   1.000
_cell.length_b   1.000
_cell.length_c   1.000
_cell.angle_alpha   90.00
_cell.angle_beta   90.00
_cell.angle_gamma   90.00
#
_symmetry.space_group_name_H-M   'P 1'
#
loop_
_entity.id
_entity.type
_entity.pdbx_description
1 polymer ?
#
loop_
_entity_poly.entity_id
_entity_poly.type
_entity_poly.pdbx_seq_one_letter_code
_entity_poly.pdbx_strand_id
1 'polypeptide(L)' 'LVNAGIDTFAKVANTPAEKLSEVLTAASSRLAHIVTETWPKQAQLAADGKWDELKVLQDKLDGGIEK' A
#
# COMPACT_ATOMS: atom_id res chain seq x y z
N LEU A 1 6.94 5.65 -5.37
CA LEU A 1 6.34 6.25 -4.15
C LEU A 1 7.22 7.36 -3.57
N VAL A 2 8.47 7.09 -3.17
CA VAL A 2 9.39 8.13 -2.65
C VAL A 2 9.57 9.30 -3.63
N ASN A 3 9.76 9.02 -4.92
CA ASN A 3 9.83 10.05 -5.98
C ASN A 3 8.56 10.90 -6.13
N ALA A 4 7.41 10.40 -5.65
CA ALA A 4 6.15 11.15 -5.62
C ALA A 4 5.93 11.89 -4.29
N GLY A 5 6.93 11.95 -3.42
CA GLY A 5 6.85 12.57 -2.09
C GLY A 5 6.13 11.72 -1.03
N ILE A 6 5.89 10.43 -1.33
CA ILE A 6 5.28 9.45 -0.44
C ILE A 6 6.40 8.60 0.16
N ASP A 7 7.10 9.17 1.15
CA ASP A 7 8.27 8.58 1.80
C ASP A 7 8.00 7.97 3.19
N THR A 8 6.78 8.08 3.72
CA THR A 8 6.41 7.52 5.03
C THR A 8 5.14 6.69 4.98
N PHE A 9 5.00 5.75 5.92
CA PHE A 9 3.78 4.95 6.07
C PHE A 9 2.55 5.82 6.29
N ALA A 10 2.64 6.87 7.10
CA ALA A 10 1.54 7.81 7.30
C ALA A 10 1.11 8.50 5.98
N LYS A 11 2.05 8.84 5.10
CA LYS A 11 1.71 9.40 3.78
C LYS A 11 1.07 8.36 2.88
N VAL A 12 1.57 7.13 2.87
CA VAL A 12 0.93 6.02 2.11
C VAL A 12 -0.50 5.79 2.61
N ALA A 13 -0.71 5.80 3.92
CA ALA A 13 -2.02 5.63 4.55
C ALA A 13 -3.01 6.75 4.19
N ASN A 14 -2.53 7.99 4.09
CA ASN A 14 -3.32 9.14 3.66
C ASN A 14 -3.45 9.27 2.13
N THR A 15 -2.75 8.45 1.37
CA THR A 15 -2.83 8.47 -0.10
C THR A 15 -3.85 7.43 -0.56
N PRO A 16 -4.81 7.80 -1.43
CA PRO A 16 -5.76 6.83 -1.97
C PRO A 16 -5.03 5.77 -2.81
N ALA A 17 -5.53 4.54 -2.76
CA ALA A 17 -4.95 3.40 -3.46
C ALA A 17 -4.80 3.65 -4.98
N GLU A 18 -5.76 4.33 -5.58
CA GLU A 18 -5.73 4.73 -6.99
C GLU A 18 -4.51 5.60 -7.30
N LYS A 19 -4.22 6.61 -6.45
CA LYS A 19 -3.02 7.45 -6.59
C LYS A 19 -1.74 6.65 -6.46
N LEU A 20 -1.70 5.69 -5.54
CA LEU A 20 -0.54 4.79 -5.40
C LEU A 20 -0.33 3.97 -6.68
N SER A 21 -1.42 3.43 -7.26
CA SER A 21 -1.39 2.68 -8.51
C SER A 21 -0.93 3.53 -9.70
N GLU A 22 -1.44 4.77 -9.82
CA GLU A 22 -0.98 5.73 -10.84
C GLU A 22 0.53 5.99 -10.73
N VAL A 23 1.02 6.26 -9.51
CA VAL A 23 2.45 6.54 -9.27
C VAL A 23 3.30 5.32 -9.57
N LEU A 24 2.84 4.11 -9.24
CA LEU A 24 3.55 2.87 -9.53
C LEU A 24 3.58 2.60 -11.03
N THR A 25 2.46 2.77 -11.71
CA THR A 25 2.34 2.63 -13.17
C THR A 25 3.23 3.62 -13.90
N ALA A 26 3.26 4.88 -13.45
CA ALA A 26 4.13 5.92 -14.00
C ALA A 26 5.61 5.65 -13.73
N ALA A 27 5.94 5.03 -12.59
CA ALA A 27 7.31 4.63 -12.28
C ALA A 27 7.75 3.41 -13.11
N SER A 28 6.86 2.45 -13.34
CA SER A 28 7.10 1.29 -14.19
C SER A 28 5.80 0.61 -14.58
N SER A 29 5.60 0.36 -15.88
CA SER A 29 4.46 -0.40 -16.39
C SER A 29 4.37 -1.82 -15.82
N ARG A 30 5.47 -2.37 -15.27
CA ARG A 30 5.47 -3.68 -14.60
C ARG A 30 4.75 -3.66 -13.25
N LEU A 31 4.67 -2.49 -12.61
CA LEU A 31 4.02 -2.33 -11.31
C LEU A 31 2.53 -1.99 -11.43
N ALA A 32 2.03 -1.77 -12.65
CA ALA A 32 0.63 -1.43 -12.92
C ALA A 32 -0.37 -2.53 -12.52
N HIS A 33 0.08 -3.78 -12.47
CA HIS A 33 -0.74 -4.93 -12.06
C HIS A 33 -0.74 -5.19 -10.55
N ILE A 34 0.00 -4.40 -9.77
CA ILE A 34 0.04 -4.54 -8.32
C ILE A 34 -1.24 -3.97 -7.73
N VAL A 35 -1.90 -4.75 -6.88
CA VAL A 35 -3.09 -4.30 -6.16
C VAL A 35 -2.66 -3.44 -4.98
N THR A 36 -2.95 -2.14 -5.09
CA THR A 36 -2.66 -1.14 -4.06
C THR A 36 -3.84 -0.84 -3.14
N GLU A 37 -5.00 -1.46 -3.35
CA GLU A 37 -6.22 -1.20 -2.56
C GLU A 37 -6.01 -1.36 -1.05
N THR A 38 -5.18 -2.32 -0.66
CA THR A 38 -4.93 -2.64 0.74
C THR A 38 -3.70 -1.93 1.33
N TRP A 39 -2.90 -1.26 0.50
CA TRP A 39 -1.67 -0.58 0.91
C TRP A 39 -1.92 0.58 1.87
N PRO A 40 -2.94 1.45 1.69
CA PRO A 40 -3.23 2.51 2.64
C PRO A 40 -3.58 1.94 4.02
N LYS A 41 -4.36 0.86 4.06
CA LYS A 41 -4.76 0.19 5.30
C LYS A 41 -3.57 -0.48 5.99
N GLN A 42 -2.74 -1.18 5.24
CA GLN A 42 -1.47 -1.74 5.71
C GLN A 42 -0.54 -0.65 6.26
N ALA A 43 -0.39 0.45 5.52
CA ALA A 43 0.45 1.56 5.93
C ALA A 43 -0.09 2.26 7.17
N GLN A 44 -1.40 2.35 7.35
CA GLN A 44 -2.01 2.87 8.58
C GLN A 44 -1.65 1.97 9.77
N LEU A 45 -1.80 0.64 9.63
CA LEU A 45 -1.43 -0.30 10.69
C LEU A 45 0.07 -0.23 11.03
N ALA A 46 0.93 -0.11 10.01
CA ALA A 46 2.37 0.07 10.20
C ALA A 46 2.70 1.41 10.88
N ALA A 47 2.00 2.49 10.52
CA ALA A 47 2.14 3.80 11.15
C ALA A 47 1.67 3.81 12.61
N ASP A 48 0.62 3.05 12.93
CA ASP A 48 0.13 2.80 14.28
C ASP A 48 1.03 1.82 15.08
N GLY A 49 2.04 1.20 14.44
CA GLY A 49 2.89 0.18 15.07
C GLY A 49 2.19 -1.16 15.31
N LYS A 50 1.02 -1.39 14.71
CA LYS A 50 0.22 -2.62 14.82
C LYS A 50 0.71 -3.70 13.87
N TRP A 51 1.95 -4.15 14.09
CA TRP A 51 2.60 -5.14 13.23
C TRP A 51 1.93 -6.51 13.29
N ASP A 52 1.34 -6.91 14.42
CA ASP A 52 0.57 -8.16 14.53
C ASP A 52 -0.70 -8.14 13.67
N GLU A 53 -1.49 -7.05 13.73
CA GLU A 53 -2.67 -6.90 12.89
C GLU A 53 -2.31 -6.80 11.41
N LEU A 54 -1.22 -6.10 11.10
CA LEU A 54 -0.68 -6.03 9.74
C LEU A 54 -0.35 -7.44 9.21
N LYS A 55 0.20 -8.30 10.07
CA LYS A 55 0.58 -9.67 9.70
C LYS A 55 -0.65 -10.54 9.47
N VAL A 56 -1.66 -10.44 10.34
CA VAL A 56 -2.96 -11.11 10.16
C VAL A 56 -3.66 -10.64 8.89
N LEU A 57 -3.62 -9.33 8.62
CA LEU A 57 -4.17 -8.77 7.38
C LEU A 57 -3.41 -9.34 6.18
N GLN A 58 -2.07 -9.30 6.19
CA GLN A 58 -1.25 -9.89 5.11
C GLN A 58 -1.51 -11.38 4.89
N ASP A 59 -1.74 -12.16 5.95
CA ASP A 59 -2.05 -13.59 5.85
C ASP A 59 -3.42 -13.85 5.21
N LYS A 60 -4.38 -12.93 5.41
CA LYS A 60 -5.69 -12.96 4.76
C LYS A 60 -5.68 -12.43 3.32
N LEU A 61 -4.66 -11.66 2.96
CA LEU A 61 -4.52 -11.05 1.65
C LEU A 61 -3.72 -11.97 0.72
N ASP A 62 -4.28 -12.31 -0.43
CA ASP A 62 -3.56 -12.99 -1.49
C ASP A 62 -3.08 -11.94 -2.50
N GLY A 63 -1.79 -11.61 -2.47
CA GLY A 63 -1.21 -10.60 -3.37
C GLY A 63 -1.77 -9.18 -3.22
N GLY A 64 -2.37 -8.86 -2.08
CA GLY A 64 -3.02 -7.55 -1.83
C GLY A 64 -4.52 -7.53 -2.09
N ILE A 65 -5.13 -8.66 -2.45
CA ILE A 65 -6.58 -8.84 -2.65
C ILE A 65 -7.15 -9.63 -1.45
N GLU A 66 -8.24 -9.16 -0.85
CA GLU A 66 -8.99 -9.92 0.16
C GLU A 66 -9.63 -11.14 -0.51
N LYS A 67 -9.33 -12.34 0.01
CA LYS A 67 -9.82 -13.61 -0.54
C LYS A 67 -11.28 -13.89 -0.21
#